data_AF-A0A1H7AQ02-F1
#
_entry.id   AF-A0A1H7AQ02-F1
#
_cell.length_a   1.000
_cell.length_b   1.000
_cell.length_c   1.000
_cell.angle_alpha   90.00
_cell.angle_beta   90.00
_cell.angle_gamma   90.00
#
_symmetry.space_group_name_H-M   'P 1'
#
loop_
_entity.id
_entity.type
_entity.pdbx_description
1 polymer ?
#
loop_
_entity_poly.entity_id
_entity_poly.type
_entity_poly.pdbx_seq_one_letter_code
_entity_poly.pdbx_strand_id
1 'polypeptide(L)'
;MERIGRKNLWYWYDFGDDWWHKISFLKPTKQDLIEFKGIPICMDAYGKCPPEDVGGAWGYQDFCDAIDNKNIRNTAPIESGWDWI
;
A
#
# COMPACT_ATOMS: atom_id res chain seq x y z
N MET A 1 4.24 -12.85 20.57
CA MET A 1 4.07 -11.83 21.63
C MET A 1 3.56 -10.57 20.97
N GLU A 2 2.34 -10.14 21.24
CA GLU A 2 1.77 -8.92 20.64
C GLU A 2 2.50 -7.69 21.17
N ARG A 3 3.14 -6.93 20.27
CA ARG A 3 3.84 -5.69 20.62
C ARG A 3 2.91 -4.46 20.56
N ILE A 4 1.60 -4.63 20.76
CA ILE A 4 0.64 -3.53 20.58
C ILE A 4 0.92 -2.37 21.56
N GLY A 5 1.10 -1.19 20.99
CA GLY A 5 1.30 0.08 21.66
C GLY A 5 -0.01 0.84 21.87
N ARG A 6 -0.04 2.10 21.44
CA ARG A 6 -1.19 3.00 21.57
C ARG A 6 -2.29 2.67 20.56
N LYS A 7 -3.40 3.44 20.60
CA LYS A 7 -4.51 3.34 19.65
C LYS A 7 -4.01 3.50 18.20
N ASN A 8 -4.63 2.76 17.29
CA ASN A 8 -4.38 2.87 15.84
C ASN A 8 -4.79 4.24 15.32
N LEU A 9 -4.12 4.68 14.26
CA LEU A 9 -4.49 5.85 13.47
C LEU A 9 -4.97 5.37 12.09
N TRP A 10 -6.02 6.00 11.58
CA TRP A 10 -6.42 5.87 10.18
C TRP A 10 -5.92 7.08 9.42
N TYR A 11 -5.21 6.83 8.32
CA TYR A 11 -4.71 7.85 7.42
C TYR A 11 -5.42 7.72 6.07
N TRP A 12 -6.13 8.78 5.70
CA TRP A 12 -6.78 8.88 4.40
C TRP A 12 -5.81 9.54 3.43
N TYR A 13 -5.41 8.78 2.42
CA TYR A 13 -4.50 9.20 1.36
C TYR A 13 -5.26 9.22 0.05
N ASP A 14 -4.90 10.16 -0.83
CA ASP A 14 -5.52 10.36 -2.14
C ASP A 14 -7.06 10.39 -2.10
N PHE A 15 -7.60 11.61 -2.02
CA PHE A 15 -9.05 11.80 -1.95
C PHE A 15 -9.78 11.42 -3.24
N GLY A 16 -9.08 11.20 -4.36
CA GLY A 16 -9.67 10.68 -5.59
C GLY A 16 -9.98 9.18 -5.45
N ASP A 17 -8.96 8.40 -5.06
CA ASP A 17 -9.03 6.95 -4.97
C ASP A 17 -9.53 6.40 -3.61
N ASP A 18 -9.66 7.27 -2.60
CA ASP A 18 -10.18 6.93 -1.28
C ASP A 18 -9.34 5.86 -0.53
N TRP A 19 -8.01 6.00 -0.54
CA TRP A 19 -7.13 5.04 0.13
C TRP A 19 -7.11 5.22 1.66
N TRP A 20 -7.48 4.17 2.40
CA TRP A 20 -7.41 4.17 3.87
C TRP A 20 -6.27 3.29 4.38
N HIS A 21 -5.26 3.92 4.97
CA HIS A 21 -4.14 3.24 5.61
C HIS A 21 -4.35 3.12 7.12
N LYS A 22 -4.24 1.90 7.65
CA LYS A 22 -4.23 1.66 9.10
C LYS A 22 -2.79 1.71 9.61
N ILE A 23 -2.48 2.69 10.45
CA ILE A 23 -1.19 2.83 11.12
C ILE A 23 -1.31 2.30 12.55
N SER A 24 -0.58 1.23 12.85
CA SER A 24 -0.56 0.59 14.16
C SER A 24 0.75 0.90 14.88
N PHE A 25 0.67 1.30 16.14
CA PHE A 25 1.87 1.62 16.93
C PHE A 25 2.33 0.38 17.70
N LEU A 26 3.62 0.05 17.56
CA LEU A 26 4.24 -1.01 18.34
C LEU A 26 5.00 -0.43 19.52
N LYS A 27 5.03 -1.14 20.66
CA LYS A 27 5.94 -0.83 21.76
C LYS A 27 7.37 -1.14 21.32
N PRO A 28 8.31 -0.18 21.41
CA PRO A 28 9.70 -0.42 21.07
C PRO A 28 10.34 -1.39 22.08
N THR A 29 11.22 -2.25 21.60
CA THR A 29 12.10 -3.07 22.44
C THR A 29 13.34 -2.27 22.84
N LYS A 30 14.12 -2.79 23.78
CA LYS A 30 15.42 -2.19 24.12
C LYS A 30 16.36 -2.15 22.91
N GLN A 31 16.32 -3.18 22.06
CA GLN A 31 17.15 -3.23 20.86
C GLN A 31 16.75 -2.15 19.86
N ASP A 32 15.44 -1.98 19.59
CA ASP A 32 14.96 -0.94 18.68
C ASP A 32 15.40 0.46 19.10
N LEU A 33 15.41 0.73 20.41
CA LEU A 33 15.85 2.02 20.96
C LEU A 33 17.36 2.25 20.80
N ILE A 34 18.17 1.19 20.87
CA ILE A 34 19.62 1.27 20.65
C ILE A 34 19.94 1.49 19.17
N GLU A 35 19.18 0.83 18.28
CA GLU A 35 19.39 0.91 16.82
C GLU A 35 18.82 2.19 16.20
N PHE A 36 17.89 2.87 16.87
CA PHE A 36 17.24 4.06 16.34
C PHE A 36 18.22 5.26 16.22
N LYS A 37 18.54 5.63 14.97
CA LYS A 37 19.45 6.74 14.63
C LYS A 37 18.75 8.10 14.45
N GLY A 38 17.49 8.23 14.85
CA GLY A 38 16.71 9.46 14.62
C GLY A 38 16.11 9.60 13.23
N ILE A 39 16.27 8.60 12.35
CA ILE A 39 15.68 8.56 11.00
C ILE A 39 14.78 7.34 10.85
N PRO A 40 13.68 7.43 10.09
CA PRO A 40 12.82 6.28 9.82
C PRO A 40 13.57 5.28 8.94
N ILE A 41 13.46 4.00 9.28
CA ILE A 41 14.04 2.88 8.55
C ILE A 41 12.93 1.86 8.31
N CYS A 42 12.81 1.39 7.06
CA CYS A 42 11.93 0.27 6.75
C CYS A 42 12.61 -1.02 7.21
N MET A 43 12.08 -1.63 8.26
CA MET A 43 12.61 -2.88 8.81
C MET A 43 12.10 -4.10 8.06
N ASP A 44 10.90 -4.01 7.49
CA ASP A 44 10.22 -5.10 6.81
C ASP A 44 9.09 -4.57 5.92
N ALA A 45 8.79 -5.27 4.83
CA ALA A 45 7.71 -4.96 3.91
C ALA A 45 7.17 -6.23 3.25
N TYR A 46 5.84 -6.34 3.17
CA TYR A 46 5.16 -7.47 2.54
C TYR A 46 4.16 -6.99 1.50
N GLY A 47 4.11 -7.70 0.37
CA GLY A 47 3.24 -7.37 -0.76
C GLY A 47 3.82 -6.30 -1.67
N LYS A 48 3.06 -5.94 -2.71
CA LYS A 48 3.35 -4.82 -3.60
C LYS A 48 2.40 -3.67 -3.27
N CYS A 49 2.87 -2.44 -3.42
CA CYS A 49 1.98 -1.28 -3.35
C CYS A 49 1.07 -1.25 -4.59
N PRO A 50 -0.20 -0.85 -4.45
CA PRO A 50 -1.04 -0.55 -5.60
C PRO A 50 -0.40 0.59 -6.42
N PRO A 51 -0.51 0.56 -7.76
CA PRO A 51 -0.16 1.73 -8.58
C PRO A 51 -1.03 2.95 -8.20
N GLU A 52 -0.51 4.16 -8.38
CA GLU A 52 -1.29 5.40 -8.20
C GLU A 52 -2.42 5.47 -9.26
N ASP A 53 -3.49 6.22 -8.94
CA ASP A 53 -4.62 6.51 -9.83
C ASP A 53 -5.31 5.27 -10.45
N VAL A 54 -5.36 4.16 -9.72
CA VAL A 54 -6.03 2.91 -10.16
C VAL A 54 -7.52 2.87 -9.85
N GLY A 55 -8.07 3.88 -9.16
CA GLY A 55 -9.47 3.89 -8.74
C GLY A 55 -9.70 3.21 -7.40
N GLY A 56 -8.72 3.31 -6.48
CA GLY A 56 -8.87 2.82 -5.12
C GLY A 56 -8.82 1.30 -4.99
N ALA A 57 -9.30 0.80 -3.86
CA ALA A 57 -9.23 -0.62 -3.51
C ALA A 57 -9.91 -1.54 -4.54
N TRP A 58 -11.03 -1.09 -5.11
CA TRP A 58 -11.77 -1.85 -6.12
C TRP A 58 -11.04 -1.85 -7.46
N GLY A 59 -10.56 -0.70 -7.93
CA GLY A 59 -9.82 -0.62 -9.18
C GLY A 59 -8.47 -1.36 -9.14
N TYR A 60 -7.83 -1.42 -7.96
CA TYR A 60 -6.65 -2.28 -7.77
C TYR A 60 -6.98 -3.77 -7.88
N GLN A 61 -8.12 -4.22 -7.35
CA GLN A 61 -8.55 -5.61 -7.51
C GLN A 61 -8.80 -5.94 -8.99
N ASP A 62 -9.50 -5.06 -9.71
CA ASP A 62 -9.74 -5.21 -11.14
C ASP A 62 -8.40 -5.27 -11.92
N PHE A 63 -7.42 -4.45 -11.54
CA PHE A 63 -6.07 -4.46 -12.09
C PHE A 63 -5.35 -5.79 -11.85
N CYS A 64 -5.40 -6.32 -10.63
CA CYS A 64 -4.82 -7.63 -10.30
C CYS A 64 -5.47 -8.74 -11.13
N ASP A 65 -6.80 -8.75 -11.21
CA ASP A 65 -7.55 -9.76 -11.98
C ASP A 65 -7.20 -9.69 -13.47
N ALA A 66 -7.03 -8.49 -14.03
CA ALA A 66 -6.66 -8.29 -15.42
C ALA A 66 -5.25 -8.83 -15.74
N ILE A 67 -4.30 -8.70 -14.83
CA ILE A 67 -2.91 -9.16 -15.03
C ILE A 67 -2.77 -10.66 -14.81
N ASP A 68 -3.47 -11.21 -13.82
CA ASP A 68 -3.44 -12.66 -13.54
C ASP A 68 -4.14 -13.46 -14.65
N ASN A 69 -5.15 -12.87 -15.29
CA ASN A 69 -5.85 -13.49 -16.41
C ASN A 69 -5.09 -13.24 -17.71
N LYS A 70 -4.21 -14.18 -18.11
CA LYS A 70 -3.39 -14.18 -19.35
C LYS A 70 -4.16 -14.07 -20.69
N ASN A 71 -5.46 -13.78 -20.68
CA ASN A 71 -6.28 -13.55 -21.86
C ASN A 71 -6.83 -12.12 -21.85
N ILE A 72 -5.98 -11.14 -22.15
CA ILE A 72 -6.43 -9.81 -22.56
C ILE A 72 -7.15 -9.97 -23.91
N ARG A 73 -8.46 -10.24 -23.87
CA ARG A 73 -9.35 -10.10 -25.02
C ARG A 73 -10.18 -8.84 -24.82
N ASN A 74 -9.78 -7.80 -25.54
CA ASN A 74 -10.58 -6.63 -25.88
C ASN A 74 -11.14 -5.83 -24.70
N THR A 75 -10.29 -5.03 -24.05
CA THR A 75 -10.72 -3.70 -23.61
C THR A 75 -10.09 -2.69 -24.54
N ALA A 76 -10.93 -1.81 -25.10
CA ALA A 76 -10.55 -0.71 -25.99
C ALA A 76 -9.38 0.11 -25.41
N PRO A 77 -8.59 0.82 -26.24
CA PRO A 77 -7.41 1.52 -25.75
C PRO A 77 -7.86 2.56 -24.74
N ILE A 78 -7.46 2.34 -23.49
CA ILE A 78 -7.38 3.39 -22.48
C ILE A 78 -6.31 4.37 -23.00
N GLU A 79 -6.75 5.38 -23.75
CA GLU A 79 -5.88 6.48 -24.12
C GLU A 79 -5.28 7.08 -22.83
N SER A 80 -3.95 7.06 -22.78
CA SER A 80 -3.07 7.86 -21.91
C SER A 80 -3.18 7.67 -20.39
N GLY A 81 -2.57 6.60 -19.88
CA GLY A 81 -2.25 6.54 -18.44
C GLY A 81 -1.18 5.54 -18.05
N TRP A 82 -1.03 4.46 -18.83
CA TRP A 82 -0.27 3.28 -18.41
C TRP A 82 1.08 3.07 -19.12
N ASP A 83 1.57 4.08 -19.86
CA ASP A 83 2.84 4.01 -20.61
C ASP A 83 4.12 4.12 -19.74
N TRP A 84 4.01 4.04 -18.40
CA TRP A 84 5.14 4.21 -17.47
C TRP A 84 5.38 3.03 -16.51
N ILE A 85 4.83 1.84 -16.80
CA ILE A 85 5.18 0.58 -16.10
C ILE A 85 5.92 -0.35 -17.06
#